data_AF-A0ABD3CEG1-F1
#
_entry.id   AF-A0ABD3CEG1-F1
#
_cell.length_a   1.000
_cell.length_b   1.000
_cell.length_c   1.000
_cell.angle_alpha   90.00
_cell.angle_beta   90.00
_cell.angle_gamma   90.00
#
_symmetry.space_group_name_H-M   'P 1'
#
loop_
_entity.id
_entity.type
_entity.pdbx_description
1 polymer ?
#
loop_
_entity_poly.entity_id
_entity_poly.type
_entity_poly.pdbx_seq_one_letter_code
_entity_poly.pdbx_strand_id
1 'polypeptide(L)'
;MDNIERLKLSWSDGANLIDSGVFTMRHLETYTGQTLKNYKCGLTAKNSEKLKVLRVKYCAAILSDEYNVLNEENVYAARAYYKSKIEFPPLKICF
;
A
#
# COMPACT_ATOMS: atom_id res chain seq x y z
N MET A 1 27.77 -19.42 15.47
CA MET A 1 26.81 -18.68 14.61
C MET A 1 25.50 -18.73 15.34
N ASP A 2 25.03 -17.60 15.86
CA ASP A 2 23.73 -17.55 16.52
C ASP A 2 22.65 -17.90 15.51
N ASN A 3 21.72 -18.75 15.93
CA ASN A 3 20.60 -19.19 15.10
C ASN A 3 19.62 -18.01 14.98
N ILE A 4 19.71 -17.24 13.88
CA ILE A 4 18.85 -16.08 13.65
C ILE A 4 17.45 -16.58 13.26
N GLU A 5 16.55 -16.65 14.24
CA GLU A 5 15.15 -16.94 13.96
C GLU A 5 14.43 -15.70 13.43
N ARG A 6 13.77 -15.84 12.27
CA ARG A 6 12.90 -14.79 11.75
C ARG A 6 11.69 -14.60 12.66
N LEU A 7 11.37 -13.33 12.91
CA LEU A 7 10.18 -12.93 13.63
C LEU A 7 8.92 -13.50 12.95
N LYS A 8 8.21 -14.39 13.64
CA LYS A 8 6.96 -14.96 13.13
C LYS A 8 5.82 -13.97 13.30
N LEU A 9 5.38 -13.40 12.18
CA LEU A 9 4.25 -12.48 12.12
C LEU A 9 3.01 -13.26 11.69
N SER A 10 1.91 -13.11 12.42
CA SER A 10 0.65 -13.87 12.18
C SER A 10 0.00 -13.62 10.81
N TRP A 11 0.41 -12.55 10.13
CA TRP A 11 -0.08 -12.15 8.82
C TRP A 11 0.90 -12.41 7.67
N SER A 12 2.13 -12.85 7.97
CA SER A 12 3.14 -13.16 6.96
C SER A 12 3.25 -14.68 6.80
N ASP A 13 3.05 -15.17 5.58
CA ASP A 13 3.33 -16.56 5.21
C ASP A 13 4.78 -16.77 4.75
N GLY A 14 5.58 -15.70 4.73
CA GLY A 14 6.98 -15.71 4.29
C GLY A 14 7.19 -15.97 2.79
N ALA A 15 6.13 -16.17 2.01
CA ALA A 15 6.20 -16.53 0.60
C ALA A 15 6.12 -15.31 -0.32
N ASN A 16 5.44 -14.23 0.12
CA ASN A 16 5.25 -13.04 -0.70
C ASN A 16 6.45 -12.07 -0.62
N LEU A 17 7.40 -12.23 -1.55
CA LEU A 17 8.55 -11.33 -1.70
C LEU A 17 8.25 -10.04 -2.48
N ILE A 18 7.19 -10.05 -3.30
CA ILE A 18 6.82 -8.93 -4.18
C ILE A 18 6.25 -7.76 -3.38
N ASP A 19 5.46 -8.04 -2.33
CA ASP A 19 4.77 -7.01 -1.53
C ASP A 19 5.54 -6.54 -0.30
N SER A 20 6.83 -6.83 -0.20
CA SER A 20 7.69 -6.42 0.91
C SER A 20 7.60 -4.91 1.21
N GLY A 21 7.61 -4.06 0.18
CA GLY A 21 7.42 -2.61 0.32
C GLY A 21 6.04 -2.23 0.91
N VAL A 22 4.97 -2.91 0.49
CA VAL A 22 3.61 -2.67 1.00
C VAL A 22 3.52 -3.06 2.47
N PHE A 23 4.13 -4.19 2.87
CA PHE A 23 4.21 -4.59 4.27
C PHE A 23 4.99 -3.59 5.12
N THR A 24 6.13 -3.10 4.63
CA THR A 24 6.93 -2.08 5.32
C THR A 24 6.16 -0.79 5.50
N MET A 25 5.55 -0.25 4.45
CA MET A 25 4.76 0.98 4.54
C MET A 25 3.56 0.82 5.49
N ARG A 26 2.86 -0.32 5.43
CA ARG A 26 1.77 -0.61 6.37
C ARG A 26 2.25 -0.73 7.80
N HIS A 27 3.46 -1.27 8.00
CA HIS A 27 4.07 -1.32 9.31
C HIS A 27 4.33 0.08 9.85
N LEU A 28 4.98 0.94 9.07
CA LEU A 28 5.24 2.33 9.46
C LEU A 28 3.94 3.13 9.70
N GLU A 29 2.88 2.87 8.93
CA GLU A 29 1.57 3.53 9.10
C GLU A 29 0.84 3.13 10.39
N THR A 30 1.02 1.88 10.86
CA THR A 30 0.18 1.32 11.95
C THR A 30 0.92 1.00 13.23
N TYR A 31 2.25 0.97 13.19
CA TYR A 31 3.07 0.69 14.36
C TYR A 31 3.27 1.94 15.21
N THR A 32 2.82 1.89 16.46
CA THR A 32 2.94 3.02 17.40
C THR A 32 3.62 2.58 18.70
N GLY A 33 4.60 1.67 18.60
CA GLY A 33 5.38 1.19 19.75
C GLY A 33 4.73 0.04 20.54
N GLN A 34 3.72 -0.64 20.01
CA GLN A 34 3.12 -1.78 20.69
C GLN A 34 4.07 -2.99 20.73
N THR A 35 3.88 -3.87 21.72
CA THR A 35 4.52 -5.20 21.72
C THR A 35 4.00 -6.04 20.55
N LEU A 36 4.84 -6.98 20.07
CA LEU A 36 4.48 -7.82 18.93
C LEU A 36 3.16 -8.58 19.12
N LYS A 37 2.89 -9.06 20.34
CA LYS A 37 1.67 -9.78 20.71
C LYS A 37 0.41 -8.93 20.52
N ASN A 38 0.54 -7.61 20.73
CA ASN A 38 -0.57 -6.67 20.69
C ASN A 38 -0.65 -5.91 19.35
N TYR A 39 0.38 -6.01 18.51
CA TYR A 39 0.45 -5.31 17.24
C TYR A 39 -0.55 -5.88 16.23
N LYS A 40 -1.47 -5.03 15.76
CA LYS A 40 -2.50 -5.37 14.77
C LYS A 40 -2.46 -4.38 13.61
N CYS A 41 -1.86 -4.78 12.50
CA CYS A 41 -1.78 -3.94 11.29
C CYS A 41 -3.01 -4.07 10.35
N GLY A 42 -4.00 -4.89 10.72
CA GLY A 42 -5.22 -5.12 9.90
C GLY A 42 -5.04 -6.13 8.75
N LEU A 43 -3.88 -6.78 8.69
CA LEU A 43 -3.52 -7.83 7.75
C LEU A 43 -3.72 -9.23 8.38
N THR A 44 -4.08 -10.22 7.56
CA THR A 44 -4.23 -11.66 7.91
C THR A 44 -3.45 -12.55 6.93
N ALA A 45 -3.44 -13.88 7.04
CA ALA A 45 -2.74 -14.72 6.06
C ALA A 45 -3.34 -14.66 4.62
N LYS A 46 -4.60 -14.22 4.46
CA LYS A 46 -5.30 -14.14 3.17
C LYS A 46 -5.59 -12.68 2.79
N ASN A 47 -4.54 -11.94 2.38
CA ASN A 47 -4.63 -10.50 2.09
C ASN A 47 -4.54 -10.11 0.62
N SER A 48 -4.64 -11.00 -0.35
CA SER A 48 -4.38 -10.64 -1.77
C SER A 48 -5.11 -9.37 -2.21
N GLU A 49 -6.40 -9.23 -1.89
CA GLU A 49 -7.18 -8.02 -2.21
C GLU A 49 -6.79 -6.81 -1.36
N LYS A 50 -6.57 -6.98 -0.05
CA LYS A 50 -6.11 -5.90 0.82
C LYS A 50 -4.75 -5.35 0.39
N LEU A 51 -3.84 -6.24 -0.03
CA LEU A 51 -2.52 -5.87 -0.54
C LEU A 51 -2.64 -5.11 -1.86
N LYS A 52 -3.53 -5.52 -2.77
CA LYS A 52 -3.81 -4.76 -3.99
C LYS A 52 -4.30 -3.35 -3.68
N VAL A 53 -5.25 -3.20 -2.76
CA VAL A 53 -5.77 -1.89 -2.35
C VAL A 53 -4.68 -1.03 -1.72
N LEU A 54 -3.89 -1.58 -0.80
CA LEU A 54 -2.76 -0.86 -0.19
C LEU A 54 -1.71 -0.48 -1.22
N ARG A 55 -1.40 -1.38 -2.17
CA ARG A 55 -0.47 -1.10 -3.27
C ARG A 55 -0.95 0.07 -4.10
N VAL A 56 -2.22 0.09 -4.50
CA VAL A 56 -2.80 1.22 -5.25
C VAL A 56 -2.75 2.50 -4.42
N LYS A 57 -3.13 2.45 -3.13
CA LYS A 57 -3.10 3.62 -2.23
C LYS A 57 -1.70 4.21 -2.13
N TYR A 58 -0.70 3.38 -1.84
CA TYR A 58 0.68 3.83 -1.66
C TYR A 58 1.31 4.29 -2.97
N CYS A 59 1.09 3.58 -4.08
CA CYS A 59 1.57 4.01 -5.39
C CYS A 59 0.93 5.33 -5.79
N ALA A 60 -0.39 5.51 -5.60
CA ALA A 60 -1.04 6.77 -5.89
C ALA A 60 -0.42 7.92 -5.07
N ALA A 61 -0.25 7.72 -3.76
CA ALA A 61 0.38 8.72 -2.89
C ALA A 61 1.79 9.10 -3.38
N ILE A 62 2.65 8.11 -3.67
CA ILE A 62 4.03 8.34 -4.15
C ILE A 62 4.06 9.04 -5.52
N LEU A 63 3.20 8.60 -6.46
CA LEU A 63 3.18 9.14 -7.82
C LEU A 63 2.64 10.56 -7.88
N SER A 64 1.72 10.92 -6.98
CA SER A 64 1.11 12.24 -6.89
C SER A 64 1.71 13.14 -5.80
N ASP A 65 2.80 12.72 -5.17
CA ASP A 65 3.48 13.52 -4.14
C ASP A 65 4.23 14.70 -4.77
N GLU A 66 4.17 15.89 -4.15
CA GLU A 66 4.81 17.10 -4.67
C GLU A 66 6.34 17.00 -4.77
N TYR A 67 6.96 16.15 -3.94
CA TYR A 67 8.41 15.90 -3.96
C TYR A 67 8.80 14.87 -5.03
N ASN A 68 7.84 14.23 -5.70
CA ASN A 68 8.14 13.37 -6.82
C ASN A 68 8.51 14.23 -8.04
N VAL A 69 9.75 14.12 -8.51
CA VAL A 69 10.24 14.86 -9.68
C VAL A 69 9.45 14.59 -10.96
N LEU A 70 8.74 13.45 -11.03
CA LEU A 70 7.86 13.08 -12.13
C LEU A 70 6.38 13.36 -11.84
N ASN A 71 6.04 14.09 -10.77
CA ASN A 71 4.65 14.37 -10.38
C ASN A 71 3.83 14.93 -11.55
N GLU A 72 4.34 15.98 -12.19
CA GLU A 72 3.62 16.67 -13.27
C GLU A 72 3.32 15.71 -14.44
N GLU A 73 4.30 14.91 -14.84
CA GLU A 73 4.15 13.90 -15.89
C GLU A 73 3.16 12.80 -15.49
N ASN A 74 3.26 12.29 -14.26
CA ASN A 74 2.36 11.27 -13.72
C ASN A 74 0.90 11.77 -13.69
N VAL A 75 0.69 12.99 -13.20
CA VAL A 75 -0.64 13.62 -13.11
C VAL A 75 -1.18 13.91 -14.51
N TYR A 76 -0.35 14.40 -15.43
CA TYR A 76 -0.74 14.62 -16.81
C TYR A 76 -1.16 13.31 -17.49
N ALA A 77 -0.33 12.27 -17.41
CA ALA A 77 -0.62 10.96 -17.98
C ALA A 77 -1.90 10.35 -17.41
N ALA A 78 -2.11 10.44 -16.09
CA ALA A 78 -3.34 10.01 -15.45
C ALA A 78 -4.56 10.77 -15.99
N ARG A 79 -4.50 12.11 -16.06
CA ARG A 79 -5.59 12.95 -16.61
C ARG A 79 -5.90 12.61 -18.07
N ALA A 80 -4.87 12.45 -18.91
CA ALA A 80 -5.03 12.07 -20.31
C ALA A 80 -5.73 10.70 -20.45
N TYR A 81 -5.29 9.72 -19.67
CA TYR A 81 -5.93 8.41 -19.60
C TYR A 81 -7.41 8.50 -19.19
N TYR A 82 -7.74 9.21 -18.10
CA TYR A 82 -9.13 9.40 -17.65
C TYR A 82 -9.99 10.13 -18.68
N LYS A 83 -9.46 11.19 -19.32
CA LYS A 83 -10.15 11.94 -20.37
C LYS A 83 -10.46 11.07 -21.58
N SER A 84 -9.57 10.15 -21.94
CA SER A 84 -9.80 9.18 -23.03
C SER A 84 -10.84 8.11 -22.71
N LYS A 85 -11.28 7.99 -21.45
CA LYS A 85 -12.09 6.87 -20.95
C LYS A 85 -13.56 7.20 -20.67
N ILE A 86 -13.99 8.46 -20.48
CA ILE A 86 -15.33 8.77 -19.93
C ILE A 86 -15.96 10.08 -20.47
N GLU A 87 -17.05 9.97 -21.26
CA GLU A 87 -18.28 10.78 -21.09
C GLU A 87 -18.92 10.37 -19.76
N PHE A 88 -19.13 11.30 -18.82
CA PHE A 88 -19.35 11.01 -17.39
C PHE A 88 -20.81 10.80 -16.98
N PRO A 89 -21.10 9.90 -16.03
CA PRO A 89 -22.03 10.17 -14.95
C PRO A 89 -21.27 10.63 -13.68
N PRO A 90 -21.89 11.50 -12.86
CA PRO A 90 -21.20 12.24 -11.82
C PRO A 90 -20.84 11.36 -10.61
N LEU A 91 -19.63 11.56 -10.10
CA LEU A 91 -19.17 11.03 -8.82
C LEU A 91 -20.01 11.62 -7.68
N LYS A 92 -20.87 10.80 -7.06
CA LYS A 92 -21.30 11.00 -5.67
C LYS A 92 -20.25 10.39 -4.77
N ILE A 93 -19.41 11.24 -4.18
CA ILE A 93 -18.56 10.88 -3.05
C ILE A 93 -19.41 11.06 -1.79
N CYS A 94 -19.74 9.97 -1.11
CA CYS A 94 -20.22 10.00 0.27
C CYS A 94 -19.04 9.63 1.17
N PHE A 95 -18.77 10.48 2.16
CA PHE A 95 -17.83 10.23 3.27
C PHE A 95 -18.33 9.09 4.17
#